data_AF-A0A7S3GAQ0-F1
#
_entry.id   AF-A0A7S3GAQ0-F1
#
_cell.length_a   1.000
_cell.length_b   1.000
_cell.length_c   1.000
_cell.angle_alpha   90.00
_cell.angle_beta   90.00
_cell.angle_gamma   90.00
#
_symmetry.space_group_name_H-M   'P 1'
#
loop_
_entity.id
_entity.type
_entity.pdbx_description
1 polymer ?
#
loop_
_entity_poly.entity_id
_entity_poly.type
_entity_poly.pdbx_seq_one_letter_code
_entity_poly.pdbx_strand_id
1 'polypeptide(L)'
;MAYKLNKKAEAFLDHSNGCLKRLKSLQSYLDSSPAVEESSALFDDNFSQVYSVILDSLQQHQHLYEKKGTKPSISEILSHLAVFRKLLLTVKPLIKKKWQYRSILNLFEQLLDYRIHCRIRSAVFSILLHFIDIMDDAADVNLLSLLKRGVIWASLYPGGLLEGTEYLRLSAPVTEGGFSSLWAANDGNSTTHDAIELVRSVLVFVDERKDGFTFWWSIISSTIFRVLFPKIMLAVGMTSEDCQEGFIDQCPPEMQSVISEFLIRWCETILGDGNACLAGVLLEHSVHFEFMVECLGNSYQTLDHYEHVDILQRSVNVYVRWIQGQNRPKVFNESTQKFVEKLCFQLSLLFYPRPPSIYVSRGSDCADDAMGPNGKM
;
A
#
# COMPACT_ATOMS: atom_id res chain seq x y z
N MET A 1 -24.13 -8.86 -33.76
CA MET A 1 -23.48 -8.65 -32.45
C MET A 1 -23.98 -7.38 -31.79
N ALA A 2 -23.98 -6.24 -32.50
CA ALA A 2 -24.50 -4.94 -32.04
C ALA A 2 -25.91 -4.97 -31.41
N TYR A 3 -26.88 -5.66 -32.01
CA TYR A 3 -28.24 -5.77 -31.44
C TYR A 3 -28.28 -6.39 -30.03
N LYS A 4 -27.44 -7.40 -29.76
CA LYS A 4 -27.36 -8.04 -28.43
C LYS A 4 -26.66 -7.15 -27.40
N LEU A 5 -25.72 -6.31 -27.85
CA LEU A 5 -25.04 -5.31 -27.01
C LEU A 5 -26.02 -4.19 -26.61
N ASN A 6 -26.76 -3.63 -27.57
CA ASN A 6 -27.75 -2.58 -27.30
C ASN A 6 -28.83 -3.06 -26.31
N LYS A 7 -29.31 -4.29 -26.44
CA LYS A 7 -30.28 -4.86 -25.49
C LYS A 7 -29.75 -4.95 -24.05
N LYS A 8 -28.45 -5.19 -23.86
CA LYS A 8 -27.84 -5.24 -22.52
C LYS A 8 -27.67 -3.85 -21.92
N ALA A 9 -27.31 -2.86 -22.74
CA ALA A 9 -27.27 -1.46 -22.34
C ALA A 9 -28.68 -0.96 -21.95
N GLU A 10 -29.71 -1.26 -22.76
CA GLU A 10 -31.11 -0.95 -22.45
C GLU A 10 -31.55 -1.57 -21.12
N ALA A 11 -31.20 -2.83 -20.85
CA ALA A 11 -31.52 -3.49 -19.59
C ALA A 11 -30.86 -2.83 -18.36
N PHE A 12 -29.68 -2.22 -18.54
CA PHE A 12 -29.03 -1.41 -17.50
C PHE A 12 -29.72 -0.04 -17.32
N LEU A 13 -30.17 0.59 -18.41
CA LEU A 13 -30.85 1.89 -18.38
C LEU A 13 -32.30 1.80 -17.87
N ASP A 14 -32.90 0.62 -17.95
CA ASP A 14 -34.25 0.36 -17.47
C ASP A 14 -34.33 0.40 -15.93
N HIS A 15 -34.87 1.50 -15.41
CA HIS A 15 -35.06 1.76 -13.98
C HIS A 15 -36.08 0.84 -13.30
N SER A 16 -36.91 0.11 -14.06
CA SER A 16 -37.80 -0.89 -13.48
C SER A 16 -37.05 -2.12 -12.96
N ASN A 17 -35.81 -2.33 -13.44
CA ASN A 17 -34.93 -3.38 -12.94
C ASN A 17 -34.26 -2.97 -11.63
N GLY A 18 -34.16 -3.91 -10.67
CA GLY A 18 -33.37 -3.69 -9.45
C GLY A 18 -31.87 -3.50 -9.74
N CYS A 19 -31.15 -2.81 -8.85
CA CYS A 19 -29.75 -2.43 -9.07
C CYS A 19 -28.82 -3.63 -9.34
N LEU A 20 -29.00 -4.76 -8.64
CA LEU A 20 -28.23 -5.99 -8.89
C LEU A 20 -28.41 -6.54 -10.31
N LYS A 21 -29.64 -6.48 -10.86
CA LYS A 21 -29.93 -6.94 -12.22
C LYS A 21 -29.32 -5.97 -13.25
N ARG A 22 -29.46 -4.67 -13.00
CA ARG A 22 -28.88 -3.62 -13.85
C ARG A 22 -27.36 -3.73 -13.91
N LEU A 23 -26.70 -3.95 -12.77
CA LEU A 23 -25.25 -4.10 -12.72
C LEU A 23 -24.75 -5.38 -13.43
N LYS A 24 -25.48 -6.49 -13.31
CA LYS A 24 -25.20 -7.71 -14.09
C LYS A 24 -25.35 -7.49 -15.60
N SER A 25 -26.37 -6.75 -16.01
CA SER A 25 -26.54 -6.35 -17.42
C SER A 25 -25.38 -5.48 -17.92
N LEU A 26 -24.94 -4.52 -17.11
CA LEU A 26 -23.78 -3.68 -17.42
C LEU A 26 -22.49 -4.50 -17.53
N GLN A 27 -22.20 -5.39 -16.57
CA GLN A 27 -21.04 -6.29 -16.65
C GLN A 27 -21.06 -7.10 -17.94
N SER A 28 -22.21 -7.73 -18.23
CA SER A 28 -22.36 -8.52 -19.45
C SER A 28 -22.24 -7.70 -20.73
N TYR A 29 -22.58 -6.41 -20.70
CA TYR A 29 -22.34 -5.48 -21.80
C TYR A 29 -20.84 -5.23 -21.97
N LEU A 30 -20.13 -4.94 -20.88
CA LEU A 30 -18.69 -4.67 -20.88
C LEU A 30 -17.88 -5.87 -21.34
N ASP A 31 -18.23 -7.09 -20.92
CA ASP A 31 -17.56 -8.33 -21.31
C ASP A 31 -17.78 -8.68 -22.79
N SER A 32 -18.87 -8.18 -23.39
CA SER A 32 -19.23 -8.46 -24.78
C SER A 32 -18.82 -7.37 -25.76
N SER A 33 -18.31 -6.24 -25.27
CA SER A 33 -17.95 -5.09 -26.11
C SER A 33 -16.54 -5.31 -26.69
N PRO A 34 -16.40 -5.45 -28.01
CA PRO A 34 -15.12 -5.75 -28.64
C PRO A 34 -14.17 -4.54 -28.72
N ALA A 35 -14.69 -3.32 -28.51
CA ALA A 35 -13.94 -2.07 -28.62
C ALA A 35 -14.03 -1.25 -27.33
N VAL A 36 -12.88 -0.77 -26.84
CA VAL A 36 -12.78 0.09 -25.64
C VAL A 36 -13.61 1.36 -25.80
N GLU A 37 -13.69 1.88 -27.02
CA GLU A 37 -14.40 3.11 -27.41
C GLU A 37 -15.93 3.01 -27.21
N GLU A 38 -16.57 1.96 -27.71
CA GLU A 38 -18.02 1.74 -27.52
C GLU A 38 -18.38 1.59 -26.05
N SER A 39 -17.54 0.90 -25.29
CA SER A 39 -17.74 0.76 -23.86
C SER A 39 -17.58 2.09 -23.11
N SER A 40 -16.79 3.03 -23.65
CA SER A 40 -16.57 4.35 -23.04
C SER A 40 -17.75 5.29 -23.25
N ALA A 41 -18.40 5.26 -24.43
CA ALA A 41 -19.57 6.09 -24.73
C ALA A 41 -20.73 5.88 -23.73
N LEU A 42 -20.99 4.63 -23.32
CA LEU A 42 -22.02 4.35 -22.32
C LEU A 42 -21.70 5.00 -20.96
N PHE A 43 -20.44 4.98 -20.54
CA PHE A 43 -20.02 5.65 -19.31
C PHE A 43 -20.07 7.18 -19.46
N ASP A 44 -19.66 7.72 -20.60
CA ASP A 44 -19.65 9.17 -20.84
C ASP A 44 -21.05 9.79 -20.69
N ASP A 45 -22.08 9.09 -21.19
CA ASP A 45 -23.46 9.58 -21.12
C ASP A 45 -24.15 9.25 -19.79
N ASN A 46 -23.70 8.21 -19.06
CA ASN A 46 -24.44 7.66 -17.91
C ASN A 46 -23.60 7.46 -16.63
N PHE A 47 -22.43 8.07 -16.51
CA PHE A 47 -21.49 7.84 -15.40
C PHE A 47 -22.11 7.98 -14.01
N SER A 48 -22.99 8.97 -13.81
CA SER A 48 -23.67 9.20 -12.53
C SER A 48 -24.63 8.07 -12.18
N GLN A 49 -25.35 7.55 -13.17
CA GLN A 49 -26.26 6.41 -13.01
C GLN A 49 -25.49 5.11 -12.79
N VAL A 50 -24.35 4.92 -13.48
CA VAL A 50 -23.48 3.77 -13.24
C VAL A 50 -22.95 3.77 -11.81
N TYR A 51 -22.47 4.93 -11.34
CA TYR A 51 -21.99 5.07 -9.96
C TYR A 51 -23.08 4.79 -8.93
N SER A 52 -24.28 5.36 -9.11
CA SER A 52 -25.38 5.14 -8.19
C SER A 52 -25.76 3.65 -8.13
N VAL A 53 -25.85 2.98 -9.28
CA VAL A 53 -26.15 1.54 -9.33
C VAL A 53 -25.09 0.70 -8.62
N ILE A 54 -23.81 1.06 -8.72
CA ILE A 54 -22.74 0.38 -7.98
C ILE A 54 -22.93 0.56 -6.47
N LEU A 55 -23.12 1.79 -6.00
CA LEU A 55 -23.34 2.06 -4.57
C LEU A 55 -24.58 1.34 -4.04
N ASP A 56 -25.71 1.47 -4.75
CA ASP A 56 -26.98 0.83 -4.41
C ASP A 56 -26.82 -0.69 -4.38
N SER A 57 -26.01 -1.28 -5.27
CA SER A 57 -25.77 -2.73 -5.28
C SER A 57 -25.02 -3.20 -4.03
N LEU A 58 -24.01 -2.45 -3.57
CA LEU A 58 -23.24 -2.78 -2.39
C LEU A 58 -24.11 -2.63 -1.13
N GLN A 59 -24.90 -1.54 -1.05
CA GLN A 59 -25.88 -1.33 0.01
C GLN A 59 -26.99 -2.37 0.01
N GLN A 60 -27.45 -2.82 -1.17
CA GLN A 60 -28.44 -3.89 -1.25
C GLN A 60 -27.88 -5.21 -0.72
N HIS A 61 -26.61 -5.53 -1.02
CA HIS A 61 -25.96 -6.69 -0.40
C HIS A 61 -25.89 -6.56 1.11
N GLN A 62 -25.57 -5.36 1.63
CA GLN A 62 -25.68 -5.02 3.05
C GLN A 62 -27.02 -5.36 3.65
N HIS A 63 -28.07 -4.84 3.03
CA HIS A 63 -29.43 -5.06 3.49
C HIS A 63 -29.85 -6.53 3.48
N LEU A 64 -29.47 -7.29 2.44
CA LEU A 64 -29.79 -8.71 2.31
C LEU A 64 -29.10 -9.55 3.37
N TYR A 65 -27.88 -9.20 3.77
CA TYR A 65 -27.20 -9.88 4.86
C TYR A 65 -27.85 -9.56 6.21
N GLU A 66 -28.09 -8.30 6.51
CA GLU A 66 -28.67 -7.88 7.80
C GLU A 66 -30.07 -8.46 8.02
N LYS A 67 -30.92 -8.49 6.98
CA LYS A 67 -32.29 -9.00 7.09
C LYS A 67 -32.45 -10.49 6.89
N LYS A 68 -31.65 -11.10 6.03
CA LYS A 68 -31.85 -12.49 5.58
C LYS A 68 -30.65 -13.41 5.83
N GLY A 69 -29.54 -12.90 6.39
CA GLY A 69 -28.29 -13.63 6.53
C GLY A 69 -27.64 -14.03 5.21
N THR A 70 -28.09 -13.47 4.08
CA THR A 70 -27.60 -13.85 2.75
C THR A 70 -26.27 -13.16 2.47
N LYS A 71 -25.15 -13.91 2.56
CA LYS A 71 -23.82 -13.41 2.20
C LYS A 71 -23.66 -13.38 0.67
N PRO A 72 -23.26 -12.25 0.06
CA PRO A 72 -22.88 -12.22 -1.35
C PRO A 72 -21.61 -13.03 -1.58
N SER A 73 -21.46 -13.56 -2.79
CA SER A 73 -20.22 -14.22 -3.16
C SER A 73 -19.10 -13.19 -3.35
N ILE A 74 -17.86 -13.53 -2.96
CA ILE A 74 -16.70 -12.67 -3.16
C ILE A 74 -16.52 -12.33 -4.65
N SER A 75 -16.75 -13.30 -5.54
CA SER A 75 -16.65 -13.11 -6.99
C SER A 75 -17.62 -12.04 -7.51
N GLU A 76 -18.85 -12.03 -6.99
CA GLU A 76 -19.86 -11.02 -7.36
C GLU A 76 -19.41 -9.60 -6.95
N ILE A 77 -18.91 -9.44 -5.72
CA ILE A 77 -18.38 -8.14 -5.26
C ILE A 77 -17.16 -7.70 -6.07
N LEU A 78 -16.23 -8.60 -6.37
CA LEU A 78 -15.08 -8.30 -7.22
C LEU A 78 -15.51 -7.85 -8.63
N SER A 79 -16.57 -8.45 -9.16
CA SER A 79 -17.16 -8.04 -10.44
C SER A 79 -17.75 -6.61 -10.36
N HIS A 80 -18.39 -6.25 -9.25
CA HIS A 80 -18.90 -4.88 -9.03
C HIS A 80 -17.74 -3.87 -8.98
N LEU A 81 -16.66 -4.22 -8.28
CA LEU A 81 -15.45 -3.39 -8.18
C LEU A 81 -14.72 -3.25 -9.52
N ALA A 82 -14.75 -4.26 -10.39
CA ALA A 82 -14.20 -4.15 -11.74
C ALA A 82 -14.93 -3.10 -12.58
N VAL A 83 -16.27 -3.04 -12.49
CA VAL A 83 -17.06 -1.97 -13.13
C VAL A 83 -16.71 -0.61 -12.52
N PHE A 84 -16.58 -0.54 -11.20
CA PHE A 84 -16.19 0.70 -10.51
C PHE A 84 -14.82 1.21 -10.97
N ARG A 85 -13.81 0.33 -11.08
CA ARG A 85 -12.50 0.67 -11.63
C ARG A 85 -12.63 1.25 -13.03
N LYS A 86 -13.38 0.58 -13.91
CA LYS A 86 -13.56 1.01 -15.30
C LYS A 86 -14.26 2.38 -15.39
N LEU A 87 -15.27 2.62 -14.55
CA LEU A 87 -15.92 3.92 -14.42
C LEU A 87 -14.89 5.01 -14.10
N LEU A 88 -14.12 4.85 -13.02
CA LEU A 88 -13.16 5.87 -12.58
C LEU A 88 -12.09 6.17 -13.65
N LEU A 89 -11.63 5.14 -14.36
CA LEU A 89 -10.67 5.29 -15.45
C LEU A 89 -11.26 5.97 -16.68
N THR A 90 -12.58 5.94 -16.85
CA THR A 90 -13.26 6.63 -17.96
C THR A 90 -13.51 8.10 -17.62
N VAL A 91 -13.99 8.39 -16.40
CA VAL A 91 -14.36 9.75 -15.99
C VAL A 91 -13.23 10.58 -15.37
N LYS A 92 -11.97 10.32 -15.73
CA LYS A 92 -10.79 11.01 -15.16
C LYS A 92 -10.92 12.54 -15.08
N PRO A 93 -11.43 13.25 -16.12
CA PRO A 93 -11.57 14.71 -16.05
C PRO A 93 -12.54 15.18 -14.96
N LEU A 94 -13.56 14.38 -14.64
CA LEU A 94 -14.50 14.68 -13.56
C LEU A 94 -13.91 14.35 -12.19
N ILE A 95 -13.14 13.27 -12.09
CA ILE A 95 -12.42 12.91 -10.85
C ILE A 95 -11.44 14.01 -10.47
N LYS A 96 -10.67 14.54 -11.42
CA LYS A 96 -9.80 15.71 -11.19
C LYS A 96 -10.55 16.94 -10.66
N LYS A 97 -11.85 17.07 -10.99
CA LYS A 97 -12.76 18.10 -10.48
C LYS A 97 -13.49 17.67 -9.19
N LYS A 98 -13.01 16.65 -8.49
CA LYS A 98 -13.56 16.11 -7.25
C LYS A 98 -15.00 15.61 -7.37
N TRP A 99 -15.42 15.14 -8.54
CA TRP A 99 -16.73 14.50 -8.71
C TRP A 99 -16.89 13.30 -7.77
N GLN A 100 -17.96 13.30 -6.98
CA GLN A 100 -18.27 12.27 -5.97
C GLN A 100 -17.14 12.00 -4.96
N TYR A 101 -16.18 12.92 -4.79
CA TYR A 101 -14.96 12.70 -4.02
C TYR A 101 -15.24 12.17 -2.60
N ARG A 102 -16.14 12.82 -1.86
CA ARG A 102 -16.48 12.39 -0.49
C ARG A 102 -17.14 11.02 -0.45
N SER A 103 -18.01 10.72 -1.41
CA SER A 103 -18.69 9.43 -1.49
C SER A 103 -17.73 8.30 -1.85
N ILE A 104 -16.81 8.54 -2.80
CA ILE A 104 -15.75 7.60 -3.17
C ILE A 104 -14.78 7.38 -2.01
N LEU A 105 -14.38 8.44 -1.29
CA LEU A 105 -13.50 8.33 -0.14
C LEU A 105 -14.14 7.49 0.97
N ASN A 106 -15.42 7.75 1.30
CA ASN A 106 -16.15 6.96 2.28
C ASN A 106 -16.27 5.49 1.85
N LEU A 107 -16.46 5.23 0.55
CA LEU A 107 -16.48 3.88 0.01
C LEU A 107 -15.13 3.19 0.23
N PHE A 108 -14.01 3.84 -0.10
CA PHE A 108 -12.68 3.30 0.17
C PHE A 108 -12.44 3.02 1.65
N GLU A 109 -12.83 3.94 2.55
CA GLU A 109 -12.69 3.74 4.00
C GLU A 109 -13.41 2.49 4.48
N GLN A 110 -14.64 2.26 4.03
CA GLN A 110 -15.42 1.09 4.43
C GLN A 110 -14.87 -0.21 3.82
N LEU A 111 -14.34 -0.15 2.60
CA LEU A 111 -13.91 -1.33 1.85
C LEU A 111 -12.45 -1.73 2.08
N LEU A 112 -11.63 -0.83 2.61
CA LEU A 112 -10.25 -1.10 3.03
C LEU A 112 -10.12 -1.54 4.48
N ASP A 113 -11.22 -1.49 5.25
CA ASP A 113 -11.27 -1.92 6.64
C ASP A 113 -10.74 -3.36 6.80
N TYR A 114 -9.91 -3.57 7.82
CA TYR A 114 -9.16 -4.82 8.01
C TYR A 114 -10.02 -6.08 8.14
N ARG A 115 -11.31 -5.93 8.50
CA ARG A 115 -12.25 -7.04 8.62
C ARG A 115 -12.74 -7.51 7.26
N ILE A 116 -12.68 -6.67 6.23
CA ILE A 116 -13.08 -7.02 4.87
C ILE A 116 -12.13 -8.10 4.31
N HIS A 117 -12.70 -9.05 3.57
CA HIS A 117 -11.97 -10.11 2.91
C HIS A 117 -10.78 -9.57 2.08
N CYS A 118 -9.60 -10.19 2.23
CA CYS A 118 -8.35 -9.71 1.63
C CYS A 118 -8.46 -9.46 0.13
N ARG A 119 -9.04 -10.38 -0.64
CA ARG A 119 -9.26 -10.20 -2.10
C ARG A 119 -10.05 -8.94 -2.47
N ILE A 120 -11.09 -8.59 -1.69
CA ILE A 120 -11.88 -7.38 -1.91
C ILE A 120 -11.00 -6.16 -1.59
N ARG A 121 -10.30 -6.18 -0.46
CA ARG A 121 -9.37 -5.11 -0.07
C ARG A 121 -8.27 -4.89 -1.11
N SER A 122 -7.63 -5.94 -1.61
CA SER A 122 -6.61 -5.85 -2.66
C SER A 122 -7.16 -5.23 -3.94
N ALA A 123 -8.39 -5.60 -4.34
CA ALA A 123 -9.04 -4.98 -5.49
C ALA A 123 -9.32 -3.49 -5.25
N VAL A 124 -9.85 -3.13 -4.08
CA VAL A 124 -10.13 -1.74 -3.70
C VAL A 124 -8.87 -0.91 -3.58
N PHE A 125 -7.80 -1.49 -3.02
CA PHE A 125 -6.50 -0.85 -2.87
C PHE A 125 -5.85 -0.58 -4.23
N SER A 126 -5.96 -1.53 -5.17
CA SER A 126 -5.57 -1.28 -6.57
C SER A 126 -6.37 -0.13 -7.18
N ILE A 127 -7.69 -0.05 -6.94
CA ILE A 127 -8.52 1.07 -7.41
C ILE A 127 -8.09 2.39 -6.76
N LEU A 128 -7.78 2.39 -5.47
CA LEU A 128 -7.27 3.55 -4.74
C LEU A 128 -5.99 4.10 -5.39
N LEU A 129 -5.04 3.23 -5.79
CA LEU A 129 -3.82 3.66 -6.48
C LEU A 129 -4.12 4.40 -7.79
N HIS A 130 -5.06 3.88 -8.60
CA HIS A 130 -5.49 4.56 -9.82
C HIS A 130 -6.21 5.88 -9.51
N PHE A 131 -6.99 5.93 -8.43
CA PHE A 131 -7.70 7.13 -8.05
C PHE A 131 -6.74 8.25 -7.59
N ILE A 132 -5.73 7.90 -6.78
CA ILE A 132 -4.65 8.82 -6.39
C ILE A 132 -3.90 9.32 -7.62
N ASP A 133 -3.56 8.42 -8.54
CA ASP A 133 -2.89 8.77 -9.78
C ASP A 133 -3.69 9.73 -10.67
N ILE A 134 -5.01 9.53 -10.76
CA ILE A 134 -5.89 10.43 -11.50
C ILE A 134 -5.97 11.80 -10.81
N MET A 135 -6.04 11.82 -9.48
CA MET A 135 -6.11 13.05 -8.69
C MET A 135 -4.81 13.86 -8.76
N ASP A 136 -3.66 13.18 -8.87
CA ASP A 136 -2.34 13.83 -9.00
C ASP A 136 -2.12 14.83 -7.84
N ASP A 137 -1.64 16.04 -8.12
CA ASP A 137 -1.50 17.14 -7.16
C ASP A 137 -2.78 17.50 -6.37
N ALA A 138 -3.97 17.07 -6.82
CA ALA A 138 -5.22 17.30 -6.09
C ALA A 138 -5.48 16.28 -4.97
N ALA A 139 -4.62 15.25 -4.82
CA ALA A 139 -4.71 14.25 -3.77
C ALA A 139 -4.38 14.88 -2.40
N ASP A 140 -5.38 14.95 -1.51
CA ASP A 140 -5.21 15.50 -0.17
C ASP A 140 -4.74 14.46 0.86
N VAL A 141 -4.37 14.94 2.04
CA VAL A 141 -3.88 14.11 3.16
C VAL A 141 -4.89 13.02 3.55
N ASN A 142 -6.20 13.27 3.45
CA ASN A 142 -7.20 12.26 3.81
C ASN A 142 -7.17 11.10 2.82
N LEU A 143 -7.07 11.37 1.52
CA LEU A 143 -6.93 10.34 0.50
C LEU A 143 -5.62 9.56 0.67
N LEU A 144 -4.49 10.25 0.84
CA LEU A 144 -3.19 9.61 1.00
C LEU A 144 -3.11 8.77 2.29
N SER A 145 -3.82 9.19 3.34
CA SER A 145 -3.91 8.41 4.58
C SER A 145 -4.50 7.01 4.34
N LEU A 146 -5.34 6.82 3.31
CA LEU A 146 -5.92 5.51 3.00
C LEU A 146 -4.88 4.48 2.53
N LEU A 147 -3.76 4.91 1.94
CA LEU A 147 -2.66 3.99 1.61
C LEU A 147 -2.08 3.39 2.88
N LYS A 148 -1.81 4.25 3.87
CA LYS A 148 -1.29 3.85 5.18
C LYS A 148 -2.31 2.99 5.93
N ARG A 149 -3.58 3.40 5.96
CA ARG A 149 -4.65 2.70 6.70
C ARG A 149 -5.08 1.39 6.05
N GLY A 150 -4.92 1.28 4.73
CA GLY A 150 -5.27 0.09 3.96
C GLY A 150 -4.34 -1.09 4.22
N VAL A 151 -3.09 -0.85 4.65
CA VAL A 151 -2.13 -1.88 5.04
C VAL A 151 -2.29 -2.20 6.53
N ILE A 152 -2.26 -3.48 6.87
CA ILE A 152 -2.42 -3.94 8.26
C ILE A 152 -1.04 -4.16 8.86
N TRP A 153 -0.44 -3.09 9.35
CA TRP A 153 0.91 -3.12 9.91
C TRP A 153 1.01 -4.03 11.14
N ALA A 154 -0.07 -4.16 11.90
CA ALA A 154 -0.13 -5.02 13.08
C ALA A 154 0.17 -6.50 12.79
N SER A 155 -0.09 -7.00 11.56
CA SER A 155 0.20 -8.39 11.20
C SER A 155 1.69 -8.66 10.95
N LEU A 156 2.53 -7.61 10.90
CA LEU A 156 3.96 -7.72 10.69
C LEU A 156 4.76 -7.72 12.01
N TYR A 157 4.11 -7.63 13.18
CA TYR A 157 4.78 -7.70 14.48
C TYR A 157 4.77 -9.14 15.02
N PRO A 158 5.94 -9.79 15.14
CA PRO A 158 6.04 -11.09 15.79
C PRO A 158 5.82 -10.91 17.30
N GLY A 159 4.72 -11.44 17.83
CA GLY A 159 4.39 -11.36 19.27
C GLY A 159 3.15 -10.54 19.63
N GLY A 160 2.45 -9.97 18.64
CA GLY A 160 1.32 -9.09 18.87
C GLY A 160 1.72 -7.64 19.08
N LEU A 161 0.73 -6.73 19.12
CA LEU A 161 0.97 -5.30 19.30
C LEU A 161 1.56 -5.04 20.70
N LEU A 162 2.74 -4.43 20.76
CA LEU A 162 3.32 -3.91 22.01
C LEU A 162 2.40 -2.81 22.58
N GLU A 163 2.32 -2.69 23.90
CA GLU A 163 1.69 -1.54 24.57
C GLU A 163 2.28 -0.23 24.01
N GLY A 164 1.43 0.70 23.59
CA GLY A 164 1.85 1.97 22.94
C GLY A 164 1.92 1.92 21.41
N THR A 165 1.77 0.75 20.76
CA THR A 165 1.67 0.63 19.29
C THR A 165 0.25 0.79 18.75
N GLU A 166 -0.64 1.47 19.49
CA GLU A 166 -2.02 1.73 19.08
C GLU A 166 -2.09 2.51 17.76
N TYR A 167 -1.06 3.30 17.45
CA TYR A 167 -0.87 3.96 16.16
C TYR A 167 -0.58 2.98 15.00
N LEU A 168 -0.37 1.69 15.22
CA LEU A 168 -0.32 0.68 14.16
C LEU A 168 -1.69 0.05 13.90
N ARG A 169 -2.65 0.26 14.81
CA ARG A 169 -4.07 0.02 14.58
C ARG A 169 -4.72 1.17 13.81
N LEU A 170 -4.02 1.78 12.86
CA LEU A 170 -4.56 2.82 11.94
C LEU A 170 -5.70 2.32 11.04
N SER A 171 -6.32 1.19 11.37
CA SER A 171 -7.65 0.90 10.88
C SER A 171 -8.58 2.06 11.25
N ALA A 172 -9.44 2.45 10.31
CA ALA A 172 -10.49 3.41 10.55
C ALA A 172 -11.19 3.17 11.90
N PRO A 173 -11.67 4.23 12.60
CA PRO A 173 -12.65 4.01 13.65
C PRO A 173 -13.77 3.15 13.08
N VAL A 174 -14.14 2.11 13.82
CA VAL A 174 -15.22 1.20 13.47
C VAL A 174 -16.48 2.05 13.30
N THR A 175 -16.90 2.31 12.07
CA THR A 175 -18.28 2.76 11.84
C THR A 175 -19.16 1.55 12.13
N GLU A 176 -19.83 1.56 13.27
CA GLU A 176 -20.95 0.66 13.54
C GLU A 176 -21.94 0.77 12.37
N GLY A 177 -22.20 -0.35 11.67
CA GLY A 177 -23.07 -0.39 10.49
C GLY A 177 -22.38 -0.26 9.13
N GLY A 178 -21.04 -0.39 9.02
CA GLY A 178 -20.34 -0.48 7.73
C GLY A 178 -20.31 -1.90 7.12
N PHE A 179 -19.79 -2.04 5.89
CA PHE A 179 -19.66 -3.32 5.15
C PHE A 179 -18.83 -4.41 5.88
N SER A 180 -18.09 -4.05 6.94
CA SER A 180 -17.14 -4.90 7.66
C SER A 180 -17.70 -6.22 8.19
N SER A 181 -18.96 -6.26 8.63
CA SER A 181 -19.57 -7.49 9.16
C SER A 181 -19.99 -8.48 8.07
N LEU A 182 -20.11 -7.99 6.84
CA LEU A 182 -20.72 -8.71 5.73
C LEU A 182 -19.72 -9.49 4.90
N TRP A 183 -18.54 -8.90 4.74
CA TRP A 183 -17.42 -9.48 4.01
C TRP A 183 -16.30 -9.92 4.94
N ALA A 184 -16.63 -10.17 6.21
CA ALA A 184 -15.70 -10.73 7.17
C ALA A 184 -15.09 -12.02 6.62
N ALA A 185 -13.75 -12.11 6.64
CA ALA A 185 -13.05 -13.35 6.29
C ALA A 185 -13.53 -14.48 7.22
N ASN A 186 -13.95 -15.62 6.65
CA ASN A 186 -14.35 -16.78 7.44
C ASN A 186 -13.16 -17.41 8.20
N ASP A 187 -11.92 -17.16 7.74
CA ASP A 187 -10.73 -17.91 8.17
C ASP A 187 -9.88 -17.18 9.22
N GLY A 188 -10.35 -16.04 9.74
CA GLY A 188 -9.68 -15.34 10.84
C GLY A 188 -8.41 -14.60 10.41
N ASN A 189 -8.49 -13.27 10.49
CA ASN A 189 -7.41 -12.29 10.38
C ASN A 189 -6.68 -12.22 9.03
N SER A 190 -6.53 -10.97 8.56
CA SER A 190 -5.54 -10.61 7.55
C SER A 190 -4.15 -11.09 7.95
N THR A 191 -3.45 -11.70 7.01
CA THR A 191 -2.14 -12.27 7.25
C THR A 191 -1.02 -11.24 7.08
N THR A 192 0.17 -11.57 7.59
CA THR A 192 1.43 -10.89 7.25
C THR A 192 1.60 -10.82 5.73
N HIS A 193 1.29 -11.92 5.03
CA HIS A 193 1.32 -12.03 3.58
C HIS A 193 0.41 -11.00 2.90
N ASP A 194 -0.82 -10.78 3.40
CA ASP A 194 -1.72 -9.77 2.82
C ASP A 194 -1.14 -8.36 2.91
N ALA A 195 -0.51 -8.01 4.04
CA ALA A 195 0.11 -6.70 4.21
C ALA A 195 1.30 -6.51 3.25
N ILE A 196 2.13 -7.54 3.09
CA ILE A 196 3.25 -7.56 2.14
C ILE A 196 2.75 -7.38 0.70
N GLU A 197 1.73 -8.12 0.29
CA GLU A 197 1.19 -8.04 -1.07
C GLU A 197 0.56 -6.69 -1.38
N LEU A 198 -0.08 -6.03 -0.41
CA LEU A 198 -0.55 -4.66 -0.61
C LEU A 198 0.60 -3.68 -0.83
N VAL A 199 1.67 -3.74 -0.03
CA VAL A 199 2.85 -2.87 -0.25
C VAL A 199 3.54 -3.21 -1.58
N ARG A 200 3.70 -4.49 -1.90
CA ARG A 200 4.21 -4.96 -3.21
C ARG A 200 3.39 -4.36 -4.35
N SER A 201 2.06 -4.36 -4.24
CA SER A 201 1.18 -3.80 -5.28
C SER A 201 1.40 -2.30 -5.50
N VAL A 202 1.75 -1.53 -4.45
CA VAL A 202 2.14 -0.12 -4.60
C VAL A 202 3.44 -0.04 -5.39
N LEU A 203 4.46 -0.79 -4.99
CA LEU A 203 5.78 -0.72 -5.62
C LEU A 203 5.73 -1.15 -7.09
N VAL A 204 4.95 -2.19 -7.44
CA VAL A 204 4.66 -2.57 -8.83
C VAL A 204 4.02 -1.41 -9.58
N PHE A 205 3.00 -0.77 -8.99
CA PHE A 205 2.30 0.35 -9.62
C PHE A 205 3.24 1.55 -9.88
N VAL A 206 4.17 1.82 -8.96
CA VAL A 206 5.20 2.86 -9.13
C VAL A 206 6.20 2.47 -10.22
N ASP A 207 6.65 1.21 -10.23
CA ASP A 207 7.61 0.67 -11.22
C ASP A 207 7.08 0.77 -12.66
N GLU A 208 5.77 0.55 -12.85
CA GLU A 208 5.09 0.68 -14.14
C GLU A 208 4.97 2.15 -14.63
N ARG A 209 5.18 3.15 -13.76
CA ARG A 209 4.92 4.58 -14.03
C ARG A 209 6.17 5.43 -13.98
N LYS A 210 7.08 5.19 -14.92
CA LYS A 210 8.35 5.94 -15.05
C LYS A 210 8.16 7.46 -15.11
N ASP A 211 7.14 7.94 -15.83
CA ASP A 211 6.86 9.38 -15.96
C ASP A 211 6.27 10.02 -14.70
N GLY A 212 5.65 9.21 -13.83
CA GLY A 212 5.05 9.63 -12.56
C GLY A 212 5.90 9.29 -11.34
N PHE A 213 7.15 8.85 -11.52
CA PHE A 213 7.97 8.31 -10.43
C PHE A 213 8.19 9.33 -9.32
N THR A 214 8.50 10.59 -9.65
CA THR A 214 8.72 11.64 -8.64
C THR A 214 7.50 11.86 -7.75
N PHE A 215 6.30 11.91 -8.35
CA PHE A 215 5.04 12.05 -7.62
C PHE A 215 4.82 10.86 -6.69
N TRP A 216 4.94 9.65 -7.22
CA TRP A 216 4.73 8.42 -6.45
C TRP A 216 5.79 8.19 -5.37
N TRP A 217 7.05 8.54 -5.63
CA TRP A 217 8.13 8.49 -4.66
C TRP A 217 7.82 9.37 -3.45
N SER A 218 7.37 10.61 -3.69
CA SER A 218 6.95 11.52 -2.62
C SER A 218 5.82 10.92 -1.76
N ILE A 219 4.84 10.28 -2.39
CA ILE A 219 3.73 9.61 -1.70
C ILE A 219 4.21 8.41 -0.88
N ILE A 220 4.95 7.46 -1.47
CA ILE A 220 5.38 6.27 -0.75
C ILE A 220 6.36 6.62 0.37
N SER A 221 7.21 7.63 0.18
CA SER A 221 8.10 8.13 1.23
C SER A 221 7.30 8.70 2.40
N SER A 222 6.34 9.57 2.14
CA SER A 222 5.53 10.21 3.19
C SER A 222 4.51 9.29 3.87
N THR A 223 4.17 8.16 3.26
CA THR A 223 3.15 7.23 3.77
C THR A 223 3.71 5.88 4.22
N ILE A 224 4.35 5.12 3.33
CA ILE A 224 4.80 3.74 3.56
C ILE A 224 6.18 3.70 4.21
N PHE A 225 7.17 4.37 3.62
CA PHE A 225 8.54 4.33 4.16
C PHE A 225 8.66 5.05 5.49
N ARG A 226 7.84 6.08 5.72
CA ARG A 226 7.69 6.69 7.04
C ARG A 226 7.31 5.67 8.13
N VAL A 227 6.44 4.71 7.81
CA VAL A 227 6.07 3.63 8.75
C VAL A 227 7.20 2.63 8.91
N LEU A 228 7.86 2.23 7.83
CA LEU A 228 8.83 1.14 7.85
C LEU A 228 10.24 1.55 8.29
N PHE A 229 10.58 2.83 8.10
CA PHE A 229 11.92 3.38 8.33
C PHE A 229 11.91 4.73 9.05
N PRO A 230 11.18 4.89 10.18
CA PRO A 230 10.98 6.17 10.83
C PRO A 230 12.29 6.88 11.22
N LYS A 231 13.31 6.15 11.68
CA LYS A 231 14.61 6.72 12.11
C LYS A 231 15.34 7.45 10.99
N ILE A 232 15.50 6.81 9.83
CA ILE A 232 16.19 7.45 8.69
C ILE A 232 15.33 8.55 8.09
N MET A 233 14.01 8.36 8.03
CA MET A 233 13.08 9.39 7.56
C MET A 233 13.14 10.65 8.42
N LEU A 234 13.37 10.50 9.73
CA LEU A 234 13.60 11.62 10.65
C LEU A 234 14.96 12.26 10.40
N ALA A 235 16.02 11.45 10.29
CA ALA A 235 17.38 11.93 10.09
C ALA A 235 17.55 12.74 8.80
N VAL A 236 16.84 12.37 7.73
CA VAL A 236 16.86 13.08 6.44
C VAL A 236 15.84 14.22 6.34
N GLY A 237 15.12 14.53 7.43
CA GLY A 237 14.17 15.65 7.51
C GLY A 237 12.86 15.42 6.76
N MET A 238 12.48 14.17 6.48
CA MET A 238 11.22 13.82 5.80
C MET A 238 10.05 13.57 6.79
N THR A 239 10.31 13.55 8.09
CA THR A 239 9.28 13.52 9.14
C THR A 239 9.67 14.41 10.32
N SER A 240 8.69 14.81 11.13
CA SER A 240 8.92 15.56 12.37
C SER A 240 9.37 14.67 13.53
N GLU A 241 10.07 15.25 14.51
CA GLU A 241 10.50 14.58 15.75
C GLU A 241 9.33 14.03 16.58
N ASP A 242 8.15 14.67 16.48
CA ASP A 242 6.94 14.24 17.16
C ASP A 242 6.32 12.96 16.55
N CYS A 243 6.85 12.49 15.42
CA CYS A 243 6.35 11.29 14.76
C CYS A 243 6.81 10.03 15.48
N GLN A 244 6.00 9.56 16.43
CA GLN A 244 6.19 8.28 17.12
C GLN A 244 5.64 7.07 16.32
N GLU A 245 5.27 7.28 15.05
CA GLU A 245 4.66 6.24 14.23
C GLU A 245 5.70 5.37 13.51
N GLY A 246 5.39 4.09 13.34
CA GLY A 246 6.19 3.13 12.56
C GLY A 246 6.93 2.06 13.37
N PHE A 247 7.80 1.33 12.66
CA PHE A 247 8.73 0.34 13.18
C PHE A 247 10.01 1.04 13.63
N ILE A 248 10.09 1.35 14.93
CA ILE A 248 11.17 2.17 15.48
C ILE A 248 12.54 1.52 15.26
N ASP A 249 12.64 0.21 15.40
CA ASP A 249 13.93 -0.49 15.35
C ASP A 249 14.33 -0.90 13.94
N GLN A 250 13.60 -1.82 13.34
CA GLN A 250 13.90 -2.38 12.03
C GLN A 250 12.63 -2.68 11.25
N CYS A 251 12.72 -2.53 9.94
CA CYS A 251 11.69 -2.99 9.02
C CYS A 251 11.55 -4.52 9.13
N PRO A 252 10.32 -5.08 9.18
CA PRO A 252 10.11 -6.52 9.19
C PRO A 252 10.86 -7.21 8.03
N PRO A 253 11.54 -8.35 8.25
CA PRO A 253 12.41 -8.98 7.24
C PRO A 253 11.72 -9.22 5.89
N GLU A 254 10.50 -9.72 5.91
CA GLU A 254 9.75 -10.03 4.70
C GLU A 254 9.39 -8.75 3.93
N MET A 255 9.08 -7.67 4.64
CA MET A 255 8.80 -6.36 4.05
C MET A 255 10.09 -5.71 3.50
N GLN A 256 11.19 -5.84 4.25
CA GLN A 256 12.51 -5.39 3.84
C GLN A 256 12.96 -6.07 2.54
N SER A 257 12.71 -7.37 2.41
CA SER A 257 13.00 -8.15 1.20
C SER A 257 12.30 -7.55 -0.02
N VAL A 258 10.99 -7.30 0.07
CA VAL A 258 10.21 -6.69 -1.02
C VAL A 258 10.74 -5.31 -1.38
N ILE A 259 10.98 -4.44 -0.39
CA ILE A 259 11.45 -3.08 -0.67
C ILE A 259 12.83 -3.12 -1.33
N SER A 260 13.74 -3.94 -0.78
CA SER A 260 15.10 -4.09 -1.32
C SER A 260 15.06 -4.53 -2.78
N GLU A 261 14.19 -5.47 -3.13
CA GLU A 261 14.03 -5.97 -4.50
C GLU A 261 13.72 -4.84 -5.49
N PHE A 262 12.79 -3.95 -5.15
CA PHE A 262 12.42 -2.81 -5.99
C PHE A 262 13.50 -1.72 -6.02
N LEU A 263 14.09 -1.40 -4.87
CA LEU A 263 15.18 -0.41 -4.80
C LEU A 263 16.37 -0.84 -5.66
N ILE A 264 16.75 -2.12 -5.60
CA ILE A 264 17.80 -2.71 -6.43
C ILE A 264 17.41 -2.63 -7.91
N ARG A 265 16.18 -3.02 -8.27
CA ARG A 265 15.69 -2.97 -9.66
C ARG A 265 15.74 -1.55 -10.25
N TRP A 266 15.35 -0.54 -9.47
CA TRP A 266 15.41 0.86 -9.91
C TRP A 266 16.86 1.33 -10.08
N CYS A 267 17.76 0.95 -9.16
CA CYS A 267 19.19 1.19 -9.31
C CYS A 267 19.78 0.50 -10.55
N GLU A 268 19.45 -0.77 -10.78
CA GLU A 268 19.88 -1.52 -11.97
C GLU A 268 19.39 -0.87 -13.27
N THR A 269 18.15 -0.37 -13.29
CA THR A 269 17.58 0.39 -14.41
C THR A 269 18.35 1.68 -14.66
N ILE A 270 18.72 2.41 -13.60
CA ILE A 270 19.56 3.61 -13.73
C ILE A 270 20.94 3.23 -14.28
N LEU A 271 21.54 2.15 -13.78
CA LEU A 271 22.89 1.71 -14.16
C LEU A 271 22.95 1.14 -15.59
N GLY A 272 21.89 0.50 -16.07
CA GLY A 272 21.80 -0.08 -17.41
C GLY A 272 21.37 0.93 -18.47
N ASP A 273 20.17 1.48 -18.31
CA ASP A 273 19.50 2.28 -19.35
C ASP A 273 19.73 3.79 -19.19
N GLY A 274 20.34 4.22 -18.08
CA GLY A 274 20.57 5.64 -17.82
C GLY A 274 19.27 6.43 -17.60
N ASN A 275 18.27 5.83 -16.96
CA ASN A 275 16.98 6.47 -16.72
C ASN A 275 17.13 7.76 -15.87
N ALA A 276 17.12 8.90 -16.55
CA ALA A 276 17.37 10.22 -15.95
C ALA A 276 16.32 10.62 -14.91
N CYS A 277 15.06 10.21 -15.07
CA CYS A 277 14.00 10.48 -14.10
C CYS A 277 14.29 9.78 -12.76
N LEU A 278 14.55 8.47 -12.81
CA LEU A 278 14.92 7.70 -11.62
C LEU A 278 16.21 8.22 -10.99
N ALA A 279 17.23 8.52 -11.81
CA ALA A 279 18.51 9.02 -11.32
C ALA A 279 18.36 10.37 -10.61
N GLY A 280 17.58 11.30 -11.19
CA GLY A 280 17.29 12.62 -10.61
C GLY A 280 16.61 12.51 -9.25
N VAL A 281 15.70 11.56 -9.08
CA VAL A 281 15.00 11.35 -7.80
C VAL A 281 15.89 10.62 -6.80
N LEU A 282 16.47 9.47 -7.17
CA LEU A 282 17.12 8.57 -6.22
C LEU A 282 18.59 8.89 -5.93
N LEU A 283 19.33 9.46 -6.89
CA LEU A 283 20.78 9.63 -6.81
C LEU A 283 21.24 11.10 -6.73
N GLU A 284 20.45 12.03 -7.27
CA GLU A 284 20.84 13.45 -7.25
C GLU A 284 20.40 14.18 -5.97
N HIS A 285 19.35 13.71 -5.29
CA HIS A 285 18.91 14.25 -4.00
C HIS A 285 19.62 13.53 -2.85
N SER A 286 20.41 14.26 -2.05
CA SER A 286 21.16 13.71 -0.90
C SER A 286 20.29 12.94 0.07
N VAL A 287 19.13 13.50 0.42
CA VAL A 287 18.13 12.90 1.30
C VAL A 287 17.66 11.53 0.78
N HIS A 288 17.30 11.43 -0.50
CA HIS A 288 16.82 10.18 -1.07
C HIS A 288 17.94 9.15 -1.20
N PHE A 289 19.14 9.60 -1.55
CA PHE A 289 20.29 8.73 -1.63
C PHE A 289 20.66 8.14 -0.25
N GLU A 290 20.68 8.96 0.80
CA GLU A 290 20.94 8.48 2.17
C GLU A 290 19.90 7.46 2.62
N PHE A 291 18.62 7.71 2.32
CA PHE A 291 17.54 6.76 2.55
C PHE A 291 17.79 5.43 1.83
N MET A 292 18.12 5.46 0.54
CA MET A 292 18.41 4.26 -0.26
C MET A 292 19.54 3.42 0.34
N VAL A 293 20.62 4.07 0.76
CA VAL A 293 21.80 3.41 1.34
C VAL A 293 21.48 2.79 2.69
N GLU A 294 20.67 3.46 3.50
CA GLU A 294 20.21 2.91 4.77
C GLU A 294 19.28 1.71 4.56
N CYS A 295 18.31 1.81 3.64
CA CYS A 295 17.42 0.71 3.31
C CYS A 295 18.19 -0.52 2.82
N LEU A 296 19.10 -0.37 1.85
CA LEU A 296 19.94 -1.48 1.39
C LEU A 296 20.87 -2.00 2.51
N GLY A 297 21.29 -1.12 3.42
CA GLY A 297 22.05 -1.47 4.62
C GLY A 297 21.29 -2.34 5.61
N ASN A 298 20.01 -2.04 5.84
CA ASN A 298 19.16 -2.80 6.74
C ASN A 298 18.96 -4.23 6.25
N SER A 299 19.00 -4.49 4.94
CA SER A 299 18.91 -5.83 4.38
C SER A 299 19.99 -6.77 4.93
N TYR A 300 21.20 -6.28 5.21
CA TYR A 300 22.27 -7.07 5.82
C TYR A 300 22.06 -7.35 7.32
N GLN A 301 21.14 -6.65 7.99
CA GLN A 301 20.82 -6.87 9.39
C GLN A 301 19.58 -7.73 9.58
N THR A 302 18.58 -7.55 8.72
CA THR A 302 17.24 -8.11 8.92
C THR A 302 17.01 -9.40 8.14
N LEU A 303 17.67 -9.59 7.00
CA LEU A 303 17.40 -10.74 6.13
C LEU A 303 18.23 -11.94 6.56
N ASP A 304 17.59 -13.10 6.64
CA ASP A 304 18.29 -14.37 6.74
C ASP A 304 19.20 -14.53 5.51
N HIS A 305 20.49 -14.64 5.76
CA HIS A 305 21.52 -14.68 4.72
C HIS A 305 21.40 -15.89 3.79
N TYR A 306 20.79 -16.99 4.25
CA TYR A 306 20.62 -18.19 3.44
C TYR A 306 19.40 -18.08 2.52
N GLU A 307 18.31 -17.47 2.99
CA GLU A 307 17.07 -17.36 2.22
C GLU A 307 17.11 -16.20 1.20
N HIS A 308 17.90 -15.16 1.46
CA HIS A 308 17.90 -13.91 0.67
C HIS A 308 19.26 -13.57 0.06
N VAL A 309 20.08 -14.58 -0.22
CA VAL A 309 21.44 -14.41 -0.76
C VAL A 309 21.47 -13.63 -2.08
N ASP A 310 20.44 -13.79 -2.91
CA ASP A 310 20.30 -13.12 -4.20
C ASP A 310 20.08 -11.60 -4.04
N ILE A 311 19.23 -11.20 -3.09
CA ILE A 311 19.00 -9.79 -2.76
C ILE A 311 20.28 -9.15 -2.23
N LEU A 312 20.97 -9.83 -1.31
CA LEU A 312 22.24 -9.35 -0.73
C LEU A 312 23.35 -9.26 -1.79
N GLN A 313 23.45 -10.23 -2.68
CA GLN A 313 24.42 -10.20 -3.77
C GLN A 313 24.13 -9.04 -4.74
N ARG A 314 22.86 -8.84 -5.11
CA ARG A 314 22.47 -7.75 -6.02
C ARG A 314 22.65 -6.38 -5.37
N SER A 315 22.39 -6.21 -4.07
CA SER A 315 22.67 -4.95 -3.37
C SER A 315 24.17 -4.64 -3.36
N VAL A 316 25.03 -5.63 -3.11
CA VAL A 316 26.50 -5.45 -3.24
C VAL A 316 26.89 -5.03 -4.65
N ASN A 317 26.29 -5.63 -5.69
CA ASN A 317 26.59 -5.25 -7.08
C ASN A 317 26.21 -3.79 -7.40
N VAL A 318 25.11 -3.28 -6.85
CA VAL A 318 24.75 -1.85 -6.96
C VAL A 318 25.85 -0.98 -6.36
N TYR A 319 26.30 -1.30 -5.14
CA TYR A 319 27.38 -0.58 -4.47
C TYR A 319 28.70 -0.60 -5.24
N VAL A 320 29.10 -1.77 -5.75
CA VAL A 320 30.33 -1.93 -6.55
C VAL A 320 30.28 -1.07 -7.80
N ARG A 321 29.14 -1.05 -8.52
CA ARG A 321 28.99 -0.23 -9.74
C ARG A 321 29.06 1.27 -9.45
N TRP A 322 28.48 1.74 -8.35
CA TRP A 322 28.63 3.14 -7.92
C TRP A 322 30.08 3.49 -7.59
N ILE A 323 30.81 2.61 -6.89
CA ILE A 323 32.25 2.80 -6.59
C ILE A 323 33.09 2.84 -7.87
N GLN A 324 32.76 2.01 -8.86
CA GLN A 324 33.42 1.99 -10.17
C GLN A 324 33.12 3.22 -11.04
N GLY A 325 32.28 4.15 -10.57
CA GLY A 325 31.99 5.41 -11.26
C GLY A 325 30.83 5.34 -12.27
N GLN A 326 30.13 4.21 -12.39
CA GLN A 326 28.98 4.07 -13.28
C GLN A 326 27.76 4.75 -12.67
N ASN A 327 27.23 5.79 -13.32
CA ASN A 327 26.12 6.62 -12.85
C ASN A 327 26.23 6.96 -11.35
N ARG A 328 27.45 7.37 -10.97
CA ARG A 328 27.83 7.63 -9.58
C ARG A 328 26.98 8.79 -9.01
N PRO A 329 26.33 8.60 -7.86
CA PRO A 329 25.58 9.66 -7.18
C PRO A 329 26.48 10.89 -6.93
N LYS A 330 26.00 12.11 -7.16
CA LYS A 330 26.80 13.34 -6.98
C LYS A 330 27.31 13.48 -5.54
N VAL A 331 26.44 13.13 -4.59
CA VAL A 331 26.68 13.10 -3.13
C VAL A 331 27.88 12.21 -2.77
N PHE A 332 28.12 11.17 -3.57
CA PHE A 332 29.25 10.28 -3.37
C PHE A 332 30.59 10.99 -3.52
N ASN A 333 30.69 12.01 -4.39
CA ASN A 333 31.93 12.75 -4.62
C ASN A 333 32.32 13.60 -3.40
N GLU A 334 31.34 14.03 -2.62
CA GLU A 334 31.57 14.87 -1.44
C GLU A 334 32.05 14.05 -0.23
N SER A 335 31.76 12.75 -0.20
CA SER A 335 31.99 11.91 0.99
C SER A 335 32.26 10.43 0.67
N THR A 336 33.08 10.15 -0.34
CA THR A 336 33.44 8.79 -0.78
C THR A 336 33.94 7.91 0.36
N GLN A 337 34.78 8.45 1.24
CA GLN A 337 35.33 7.70 2.37
C GLN A 337 34.24 7.18 3.32
N LYS A 338 33.33 8.05 3.78
CA LYS A 338 32.23 7.64 4.67
C LYS A 338 31.35 6.56 4.04
N PHE A 339 31.18 6.61 2.72
CA PHE A 339 30.40 5.62 2.01
C PHE A 339 31.09 4.26 1.97
N VAL A 340 32.38 4.25 1.63
CA VAL A 340 33.18 3.02 1.66
C VAL A 340 33.22 2.44 3.07
N GLU A 341 33.38 3.27 4.11
CA GLU A 341 33.28 2.86 5.50
C GLU A 341 31.91 2.25 5.84
N LYS A 342 30.81 2.86 5.39
CA LYS A 342 29.45 2.35 5.60
C LYS A 342 29.22 1.01 4.87
N LEU A 343 29.70 0.87 3.64
CA LEU A 343 29.65 -0.38 2.89
C LEU A 343 30.50 -1.47 3.56
N CYS A 344 31.72 -1.16 3.96
CA CYS A 344 32.59 -2.09 4.69
C CYS A 344 31.95 -2.54 6.00
N PHE A 345 31.32 -1.61 6.73
CA PHE A 345 30.55 -1.93 7.92
C PHE A 345 29.37 -2.86 7.59
N GLN A 346 28.56 -2.55 6.57
CA GLN A 346 27.43 -3.39 6.15
C GLN A 346 27.87 -4.79 5.71
N LEU A 347 28.95 -4.90 4.93
CA LEU A 347 29.55 -6.18 4.53
C LEU A 347 30.11 -6.95 5.73
N SER A 348 30.65 -6.25 6.74
CA SER A 348 31.14 -6.92 7.95
C SER A 348 30.03 -7.63 8.72
N LEU A 349 28.78 -7.16 8.60
CA LEU A 349 27.62 -7.80 9.24
C LEU A 349 27.29 -9.17 8.65
N LEU A 350 27.70 -9.45 7.40
CA LEU A 350 27.58 -10.80 6.80
C LEU A 350 28.46 -11.83 7.52
N PHE A 351 29.60 -11.38 8.06
CA PHE A 351 30.57 -12.24 8.74
C PHE A 351 30.41 -12.22 10.26
N TYR A 352 29.87 -11.11 10.79
CA TYR A 352 29.62 -10.89 12.21
C TYR A 352 28.19 -10.40 12.40
N PRO A 353 27.18 -11.26 12.18
CA PRO A 353 25.80 -10.89 12.40
C PRO A 353 25.65 -10.44 13.85
N ARG A 354 24.97 -9.30 14.07
CA ARG A 354 24.63 -8.89 15.43
C ARG A 354 23.83 -10.03 16.06
N PRO A 355 24.05 -10.34 17.36
CA PRO A 355 23.13 -11.24 18.05
C PRO A 355 21.72 -10.68 17.82
N PRO A 356 20.72 -11.54 17.49
CA PRO A 356 19.37 -11.06 17.25
C PRO A 356 19.00 -10.18 18.43
N SER A 357 18.64 -8.93 18.16
CA SER A 357 18.07 -8.09 19.20
C SER A 357 16.88 -8.86 19.70
N ILE A 358 17.01 -9.48 20.88
CA ILE A 358 15.87 -10.02 21.60
C ILE A 358 14.91 -8.84 21.60
N TYR A 359 13.72 -9.01 21.01
CA TYR A 359 12.63 -8.07 21.20
C TYR A 359 12.36 -8.09 22.69
N VAL A 360 13.12 -7.30 23.46
CA VAL A 360 12.92 -7.14 24.89
C VAL A 360 11.65 -6.32 24.95
N SER A 361 10.53 -7.02 25.04
CA SER A 361 9.34 -6.50 25.66
C SER A 361 9.81 -5.89 26.97
N ARG A 362 9.89 -4.55 27.03
CA ARG A 362 9.94 -3.84 28.29
C ARG A 362 8.60 -4.07 28.96
N GLY A 363 8.45 -5.26 29.55
CA GLY A 363 7.49 -5.51 30.60
C GLY A 363 7.84 -4.53 31.72
N SER A 364 6.84 -3.77 32.12
CA SER A 364 6.87 -2.89 33.27
C SER A 364 7.23 -3.70 34.53
N ASP A 365 8.51 -3.70 34.90
CA ASP A 365 8.90 -3.96 36.29
C ASP A 365 8.52 -2.72 37.11
N CYS A 366 7.23 -2.59 37.39
CA CYS A 366 6.71 -1.70 38.41
C CYS A 366 6.46 -2.50 39.69
N ALA A 367 7.37 -2.30 40.64
CA ALA A 367 7.12 -2.23 42.08
C ALA A 367 6.39 -3.41 42.74
N ASP A 368 7.19 -4.28 43.38
CA ASP A 368 6.79 -4.93 44.64
C ASP A 368 7.99 -4.90 45.60
N ASP A 369 8.28 -3.71 46.14
CA ASP A 369 9.09 -3.54 47.35
C ASP A 369 8.29 -2.66 48.33
N ALA A 370 7.25 -3.26 48.90
CA ALA A 370 6.52 -2.70 50.04
C ALA A 370 6.01 -3.81 50.96
N MET A 371 6.92 -4.41 51.74
CA MET A 371 6.54 -4.99 53.03
C MET A 371 7.45 -4.44 54.13
N GLY A 372 6.92 -3.44 54.83
CA GLY A 372 7.47 -2.97 56.09
C GLY A 372 7.24 -3.97 57.24
N PRO A 373 7.92 -3.76 58.38
CA PRO A 373 7.91 -4.67 59.53
C PRO A 373 6.75 -4.35 60.49
N ASN A 374 6.26 -5.38 61.19
CA ASN A 374 5.46 -5.44 62.43
C ASN A 374 4.42 -6.58 62.27
N GLY A 375 4.20 -7.52 63.19
CA GLY A 375 4.61 -7.70 64.57
C GLY A 375 3.51 -8.54 65.25
N LYS A 376 3.93 -9.53 66.07
CA LYS A 376 3.18 -10.18 67.15
C LYS A 376 1.78 -10.77 66.83
N MET A 377 1.63 -12.10 66.92
CA MET A 377 1.35 -12.80 68.18
C MET A 377 1.60 -14.31 68.00
#